data_AF-A0AAV5LTM0-F1
#
_entry.id   AF-A0AAV5LTM0-F1
#
_cell.length_a   1.000
_cell.length_b   1.000
_cell.length_c   1.000
_cell.angle_alpha   90.00
_cell.angle_beta   90.00
_cell.angle_gamma   90.00
#
_symmetry.space_group_name_H-M   'P 1'
#
loop_
_entity.id
_entity.type
_entity.pdbx_description
1 polymer ?
#
loop_
_entity_poly.entity_id
_entity_poly.type
_entity_poly.pdbx_seq_one_letter_code
_entity_poly.pdbx_strand_id
1 'polypeptide(L)'
;MVLGNEEMSRARRLRMTRNIVRSRRTRRVLMKRRTCLEGSRRPERAIEGRVRTLKSLIPNSEGMGLDGLFRETADYILSLQMRVRVMQIMVKVLTGSDE
;
A
#
# COMPACT_ATOMS: atom_id res chain seq x y z
N MET A 1 11.64 -55.60 38.62
CA MET A 1 12.17 -54.74 37.54
C MET A 1 11.02 -53.98 36.87
N VAL A 2 10.55 -52.84 37.42
CA VAL A 2 9.53 -51.99 36.77
C VAL A 2 9.81 -50.52 37.08
N LEU A 3 10.90 -49.96 36.53
CA LEU A 3 11.22 -48.52 36.65
C LEU A 3 11.64 -47.88 35.32
N GLY A 4 11.71 -48.63 34.22
CA GLY A 4 12.19 -48.11 32.91
C GLY A 4 11.13 -47.39 32.06
N ASN A 5 9.84 -47.63 32.31
CA ASN A 5 8.78 -47.21 31.39
C ASN A 5 8.28 -45.78 31.67
N GLU A 6 8.31 -45.34 32.94
CA GLU A 6 7.89 -43.99 33.34
C GLU A 6 8.94 -42.93 32.97
N GLU A 7 10.22 -43.25 33.18
CA GLU A 7 11.38 -42.43 32.81
C GLU A 7 11.40 -42.15 31.30
N MET A 8 11.21 -43.17 30.47
CA MET A 8 11.10 -43.01 29.01
C MET A 8 9.88 -42.18 28.60
N SER A 9 8.75 -42.37 29.29
CA SER A 9 7.52 -41.60 29.05
C SER A 9 7.67 -40.11 29.43
N ARG A 10 8.43 -39.82 30.49
CA ARG A 10 8.77 -38.45 30.91
C ARG A 10 9.75 -37.80 29.92
N ALA A 11 10.80 -38.51 29.51
CA ALA A 11 11.77 -38.04 28.52
C ALA A 11 11.11 -37.71 27.17
N ARG A 12 10.14 -38.54 26.74
CA ARG A 12 9.38 -38.31 25.50
C ARG A 12 8.50 -37.06 25.58
N ARG A 13 7.84 -36.83 26.72
CA ARG A 13 7.08 -35.59 26.98
C ARG A 13 7.96 -34.35 26.96
N LEU A 14 9.12 -34.39 27.62
CA LEU A 14 10.08 -33.27 27.65
C LEU A 14 10.64 -32.93 26.25
N ARG A 15 10.90 -33.93 25.41
CA ARG A 15 11.31 -33.71 24.00
C ARG A 15 10.20 -33.06 23.19
N MET A 16 8.96 -33.51 23.37
CA MET A 16 7.80 -32.99 22.64
C MET A 16 7.51 -31.53 23.01
N THR A 17 7.54 -31.17 24.30
CA THR A 17 7.36 -29.78 24.74
C THR A 17 8.48 -28.88 24.25
N ARG A 18 9.73 -29.34 24.28
CA ARG A 18 10.89 -28.58 23.76
C ARG A 18 10.78 -28.32 22.24
N ASN A 19 10.25 -29.26 21.46
CA ASN A 19 10.02 -29.09 20.02
C ASN A 19 8.87 -28.10 19.73
N ILE A 20 7.79 -28.13 20.51
CA ILE A 20 6.68 -27.17 20.39
C ILE A 20 7.17 -25.74 20.66
N VAL A 21 7.98 -25.55 21.71
CA VAL A 21 8.56 -24.25 22.05
C VAL A 21 9.50 -23.75 20.94
N ARG A 22 10.36 -24.63 20.39
CA ARG A 22 11.24 -24.28 19.25
C ARG A 22 10.44 -23.87 18.01
N SER A 23 9.41 -24.62 17.63
CA SER A 23 8.54 -24.32 16.48
C SER A 23 7.76 -23.01 16.65
N ARG A 24 7.28 -22.72 17.88
CA ARG A 24 6.65 -21.43 18.19
C ARG A 24 7.65 -20.26 18.08
N ARG A 25 8.90 -20.45 18.50
CA ARG A 25 9.95 -19.42 18.42
C ARG A 25 10.33 -19.10 16.98
N THR A 26 10.51 -20.12 16.13
CA THR A 26 10.79 -19.92 14.69
C THR A 26 9.62 -19.26 13.97
N ARG A 27 8.38 -19.64 14.27
CA ARG A 27 7.18 -18.99 13.70
C ARG A 27 7.11 -17.50 14.09
N ARG A 28 7.36 -17.13 15.35
CA ARG A 28 7.38 -15.72 15.76
C ARG A 28 8.45 -14.91 15.05
N VAL A 29 9.65 -15.46 14.85
CA VAL A 29 10.73 -14.80 14.09
C VAL A 29 10.33 -14.61 12.62
N LEU A 30 9.72 -15.62 12.00
CA LEU A 30 9.22 -15.52 10.62
C LEU A 30 8.11 -14.47 10.49
N MET A 31 7.18 -14.41 11.44
CA MET A 31 6.10 -13.40 11.42
C MET A 31 6.61 -11.99 11.69
N LYS A 32 7.58 -11.81 12.60
CA LYS A 32 8.23 -10.51 12.84
C LYS A 32 8.95 -9.99 11.59
N ARG A 33 9.55 -10.88 10.79
CA ARG A 33 10.14 -10.51 9.49
C ARG A 33 9.08 -10.07 8.47
N ARG A 34 7.90 -10.71 8.44
CA ARG A 34 6.80 -10.32 7.53
C ARG A 34 6.22 -8.94 7.88
N THR A 35 5.99 -8.64 9.15
CA THR A 35 5.44 -7.34 9.58
C THR A 35 6.43 -6.18 9.36
N CYS A 36 7.74 -6.45 9.39
CA CYS A 36 8.76 -5.44 9.07
C CYS A 36 8.91 -5.18 7.55
N LEU A 37 8.49 -6.10 6.68
CA LEU A 37 8.58 -5.94 5.23
C LEU A 37 7.43 -5.09 4.66
N GLU A 38 6.26 -5.04 5.32
CA GLU A 38 5.15 -4.16 4.93
C GLU A 38 5.43 -2.67 5.21
N GLY A 39 6.32 -2.38 6.16
CA GLY A 39 6.72 -1.00 6.51
C GLY A 39 7.88 -0.44 5.68
N SER A 40 8.60 -1.27 4.92
CA SER A 40 9.75 -0.84 4.10
C SER A 40 9.30 -0.47 2.70
N ARG A 41 8.53 0.62 2.57
CA ARG A 41 8.23 1.25 1.27
C ARG A 41 9.54 1.78 0.68
N ARG A 42 10.19 0.97 -0.15
CA ARG A 42 11.28 1.44 -1.02
C ARG A 42 10.77 2.65 -1.82
N PRO A 43 11.49 3.77 -1.88
CA PRO A 43 11.04 5.00 -2.53
C PRO A 43 10.64 4.80 -4.00
N GLU A 44 11.26 3.86 -4.71
CA GLU A 44 10.88 3.51 -6.09
C GLU A 44 9.42 3.06 -6.22
N ARG A 45 8.91 2.26 -5.27
CA ARG A 45 7.50 1.83 -5.29
C ARG A 45 6.53 2.97 -5.00
N ALA A 46 6.99 4.01 -4.29
CA ALA A 46 6.18 5.18 -4.02
C ALA A 46 5.98 6.04 -5.27
N ILE A 47 7.03 6.19 -6.11
CA ILE A 47 6.93 6.90 -7.39
C ILE A 47 6.02 6.14 -8.34
N GLU A 48 6.22 4.82 -8.47
CA GLU A 48 5.35 3.99 -9.30
C GLU A 48 3.88 4.10 -8.89
N GLY A 49 3.59 4.07 -7.58
CA GLY A 49 2.25 4.28 -7.06
C GLY A 49 1.67 5.64 -7.44
N ARG A 50 2.45 6.72 -7.31
CA ARG A 50 2.02 8.07 -7.72
C ARG A 50 1.76 8.16 -9.22
N VAL A 51 2.61 7.55 -10.05
CA VAL A 51 2.43 7.53 -11.52
C VAL A 51 1.17 6.75 -11.89
N ARG A 52 0.89 5.62 -11.23
CA ARG A 52 -0.36 4.86 -11.43
C ARG A 52 -1.59 5.71 -11.06
N THR A 53 -1.56 6.40 -9.92
CA THR A 53 -2.64 7.31 -9.53
C THR A 53 -2.80 8.44 -10.54
N LEU A 54 -1.70 9.03 -11.02
CA LEU A 54 -1.77 10.09 -12.02
C LEU A 54 -2.45 9.58 -13.30
N LYS A 55 -2.08 8.39 -13.80
CA LYS A 55 -2.76 7.78 -14.95
C LYS A 55 -4.28 7.64 -14.74
N SER A 56 -4.73 7.20 -13.56
CA SER A 56 -6.17 7.08 -13.29
C SER A 56 -6.95 8.41 -13.27
N LEU A 57 -6.25 9.55 -13.10
CA LEU A 57 -6.88 10.88 -13.03
C LEU A 57 -6.92 11.60 -14.38
N ILE A 58 -5.99 11.27 -15.27
CA ILE A 58 -5.83 11.95 -16.56
C ILE A 58 -6.62 11.20 -17.64
N PRO A 59 -7.50 11.88 -18.39
CA PRO A 59 -8.20 11.30 -19.53
C PRO A 59 -7.21 10.75 -20.57
N ASN A 60 -7.55 9.65 -21.24
CA ASN A 60 -6.76 9.06 -22.35
C ASN A 60 -5.29 8.75 -22.01
N SER A 61 -4.98 8.47 -20.75
CA SER A 61 -3.60 8.22 -20.28
C SER A 61 -3.11 6.77 -20.47
N GLU A 62 -3.96 5.88 -20.97
CA GLU A 62 -3.63 4.47 -21.20
C GLU A 62 -2.51 4.33 -22.24
N GLY A 63 -1.55 3.45 -21.98
CA GLY A 63 -0.40 3.23 -22.89
C GLY A 63 0.60 4.38 -22.98
N MET A 64 0.37 5.52 -22.33
CA MET A 64 1.24 6.70 -22.43
C MET A 64 2.53 6.54 -21.59
N GLY A 65 3.65 6.95 -22.18
CA GLY A 65 4.94 7.12 -21.50
C GLY A 65 4.93 8.30 -20.51
N LEU A 66 5.99 8.45 -19.71
CA LEU A 66 6.04 9.49 -18.67
C LEU A 66 5.98 10.91 -19.23
N ASP A 67 6.71 11.20 -20.31
CA ASP A 67 6.75 12.55 -20.90
C ASP A 67 5.38 12.96 -21.45
N GLY A 68 4.72 12.04 -22.15
CA GLY A 68 3.35 12.23 -22.61
C GLY A 68 2.39 12.45 -21.44
N LEU A 69 2.51 11.61 -20.39
CA LEU A 69 1.64 11.69 -19.22
C LEU A 69 1.75 13.07 -18.54
N PHE A 70 2.97 13.59 -18.39
CA PHE A 70 3.17 14.90 -17.77
C PHE A 70 2.68 16.05 -18.64
N ARG A 71 2.86 15.96 -19.95
CA ARG A 71 2.31 16.95 -20.89
C ARG A 71 0.79 16.99 -20.84
N GLU A 72 0.14 15.83 -20.98
CA GLU A 72 -1.33 15.72 -20.92
C GLU A 72 -1.85 16.16 -19.55
N THR A 73 -1.11 15.87 -18.48
CA THR A 73 -1.43 16.36 -17.13
C THR A 73 -1.44 17.89 -17.08
N ALA A 74 -0.42 18.55 -17.64
CA ALA A 74 -0.34 20.01 -17.65
C ALA A 74 -1.49 20.64 -18.44
N ASP A 75 -1.78 20.10 -19.63
CA ASP A 75 -2.88 20.54 -20.48
C ASP A 75 -4.23 20.33 -19.77
N TYR A 76 -4.42 19.18 -19.12
CA TYR A 76 -5.65 18.89 -18.39
C TYR A 76 -5.85 19.81 -17.18
N ILE A 77 -4.80 20.08 -16.39
CA ILE A 77 -4.86 21.05 -15.29
C ILE A 77 -5.28 22.43 -15.81
N LEU A 78 -4.67 22.91 -16.88
CA LEU A 78 -5.01 24.21 -17.46
C LEU A 78 -6.47 24.23 -17.92
N SER A 79 -6.94 23.16 -18.58
CA SER A 79 -8.32 23.04 -19.03
C SER A 79 -9.32 23.09 -17.86
N LEU A 80 -9.03 22.40 -16.75
CA LEU A 80 -9.88 22.40 -15.56
C LEU A 80 -9.91 23.78 -14.91
N GLN A 81 -8.77 24.45 -14.79
CA GLN A 81 -8.69 25.81 -14.26
C GLN A 81 -9.53 26.78 -15.09
N MET A 82 -9.46 26.70 -16.43
CA MET A 82 -10.29 27.53 -17.30
C MET A 82 -11.78 27.24 -17.14
N ARG A 83 -12.18 25.96 -17.08
CA ARG A 83 -13.58 25.57 -16.86
C ARG A 83 -14.12 26.15 -15.55
N VAL A 84 -13.37 26.01 -14.46
CA VAL A 84 -13.77 26.57 -13.15
C VAL A 84 -13.90 28.09 -13.21
N ARG A 85 -12.95 28.79 -13.85
CA ARG A 85 -13.02 30.25 -14.02
C ARG A 85 -14.27 30.68 -14.78
N VAL A 86 -14.58 30.00 -15.89
CA VAL A 86 -15.79 30.28 -16.68
C VAL A 86 -17.06 30.04 -15.86
N MET A 87 -17.14 28.92 -15.12
CA MET A 87 -18.27 28.64 -14.24
C MET A 87 -18.43 29.72 -13.16
N GLN A 88 -17.34 30.19 -12.56
CA GLN A 88 -17.36 31.28 -11.57
C GLN A 88 -17.86 32.59 -12.18
N ILE A 89 -17.42 32.95 -13.38
CA ILE A 89 -17.90 34.14 -14.09
C ILE A 89 -19.39 34.00 -14.40
N MET A 90 -19.81 32.85 -14.93
CA MET A 90 -21.20 32.58 -15.26
C MET A 90 -22.10 32.67 -14.03
N VAL A 91 -21.68 32.11 -12.89
CA VAL A 91 -22.40 32.26 -11.61
C VAL A 91 -22.51 33.73 -11.23
N LYS A 92 -21.41 34.50 -11.23
CA LYS A 92 -21.44 35.94 -10.90
C LYS A 92 -22.38 36.74 -11.78
N VAL A 93 -22.41 36.45 -13.08
CA VAL A 93 -23.30 37.12 -14.04
C VAL A 93 -24.76 36.73 -13.81
N LEU A 94 -25.03 35.45 -13.53
CA LEU A 94 -26.40 34.93 -13.43
C LEU A 94 -27.04 35.13 -12.06
N THR A 95 -26.27 35.17 -10.97
CA THR A 95 -26.82 35.40 -9.63
C THR A 95 -27.20 36.86 -9.41
N GLY A 96 -26.84 37.76 -10.33
CA GLY A 96 -26.77 39.18 -10.05
C GLY A 96 -25.67 39.43 -9.02
N SER A 97 -24.88 40.49 -9.18
CA SER A 97 -24.35 41.10 -7.97
C SER A 97 -25.55 41.72 -7.27
N ASP A 98 -26.04 41.08 -6.21
CA ASP A 98 -26.82 41.75 -5.17
C ASP A 98 -25.93 42.85 -4.56
N GLU A 99 -25.76 43.95 -5.29
CA GLU A 99 -25.49 45.27 -4.73
C GLU A 99 -26.78 46.10 -4.78
#